data_AF-A0AAJ1JEB7-F1
#
_entry.id   AF-A0AAJ1JEB7-F1
#
_cell.length_a   1.000
_cell.length_b   1.000
_cell.length_c   1.000
_cell.angle_alpha   90.00
_cell.angle_beta   90.00
_cell.angle_gamma   90.00
#
_symmetry.space_group_name_H-M   'P 1'
#
loop_
_entity.id
_entity.type
_entity.pdbx_description
1 polymer ?
#
loop_
_entity_poly.entity_id
_entity_poly.type
_entity_poly.pdbx_seq_one_letter_code
_entity_poly.pdbx_strand_id
1 'polypeptide(L)' 'MTTVYLLYHIREDENSEDEKLIGIYTTMELAEEAKKRVENQPGFIDYPDDFSIFPHKLNRDGWTEGFIVTDD' A
#
# COMPACT_ATOMS: atom_id res chain seq x y z
N MET A 1 -12.88 9.42 -15.20
CA MET A 1 -12.17 8.34 -14.51
C MET A 1 -11.58 8.93 -13.24
N THR A 2 -11.86 8.36 -12.07
CA THR A 2 -11.38 8.88 -10.79
C THR A 2 -10.07 8.19 -10.42
N THR A 3 -9.01 8.97 -10.20
CA THR A 3 -7.76 8.47 -9.62
C THR A 3 -7.89 8.52 -8.10
N VAL A 4 -7.47 7.46 -7.44
CA VAL A 4 -7.28 7.36 -5.99
C VAL A 4 -5.81 7.07 -5.71
N TYR A 5 -5.39 7.22 -4.46
CA TYR A 5 -4.02 7.09 -4.00
C TYR A 5 -3.98 6.08 -2.87
N LEU A 6 -3.29 4.96 -3.08
CA LEU A 6 -3.15 3.88 -2.12
C LEU A 6 -1.87 4.13 -1.33
N LEU A 7 -1.98 4.26 0.00
CA LEU A 7 -0.84 4.36 0.89
C LEU A 7 -0.54 2.99 1.49
N TYR A 8 0.69 2.52 1.27
CA TYR A 8 1.22 1.29 1.82
C TYR A 8 2.45 1.54 2.70
N HIS A 9 2.69 0.61 3.62
CA HIS A 9 4.00 0.37 4.22
C HIS A 9 4.48 -0.99 3.72
N ILE A 10 5.60 -1.04 3.01
CA ILE A 10 6.11 -2.24 2.34
C ILE A 10 7.53 -2.46 2.82
N ARG A 11 7.76 -3.58 3.50
CA ARG A 11 9.10 -4.00 3.91
C ARG A 11 9.50 -5.26 3.17
N GLU A 12 10.70 -5.25 2.60
CA GLU A 12 11.37 -6.47 2.15
C GLU A 12 12.09 -7.08 3.37
N ASP A 13 11.58 -8.22 3.86
CA ASP A 13 12.30 -9.07 4.83
C ASP A 13 12.92 -10.27 4.08
N GLU A 14 13.98 -10.86 4.62
CA GLU A 14 14.68 -12.01 4.03
C GLU A 14 13.77 -13.21 3.78
N ASN A 15 12.61 -13.27 4.45
CA ASN A 15 11.68 -14.39 4.39
C ASN A 15 10.29 -14.06 3.80
N SER A 16 9.95 -12.77 3.60
CA SER A 16 8.66 -12.36 3.04
C SER A 16 8.57 -10.85 2.79
N GLU A 17 7.77 -10.45 1.81
CA GLU A 17 7.25 -9.08 1.73
C GLU A 17 6.19 -8.88 2.84
N ASP A 18 6.44 -7.93 3.74
CA ASP A 18 5.45 -7.50 4.74
C ASP A 18 4.79 -6.21 4.25
N GLU A 19 3.63 -6.36 3.62
CA GLU A 19 2.84 -5.26 3.06
C GLU A 19 1.64 -4.93 3.95
N LYS A 20 1.49 -3.64 4.30
CA LYS A 20 0.32 -3.10 5.02
C LYS A 20 -0.33 -1.98 4.22
N LEU A 21 -1.55 -2.21 3.74
CA LEU A 21 -2.41 -1.14 3.21
C LEU A 21 -2.90 -0.26 4.36
N ILE A 22 -2.46 0.99 4.40
CA ILE A 22 -2.86 1.97 5.42
C ILE A 22 -4.16 2.66 5.03
N GLY A 23 -4.37 2.95 3.74
CA GLY A 23 -5.61 3.54 3.28
C GLY A 23 -5.63 3.93 1.80
N ILE A 24 -6.82 4.31 1.34
CA ILE A 24 -7.10 4.72 -0.04
C ILE A 24 -7.72 6.12 0.01
N TYR A 25 -7.13 7.06 -0.74
CA TYR A 25 -7.45 8.48 -0.66
C TYR A 25 -7.81 9.05 -2.03
N THR A 26 -8.67 10.07 -2.07
CA THR A 26 -9.09 10.70 -3.33
C THR A 26 -8.05 11.68 -3.89
N THR A 27 -7.09 12.11 -3.07
CA THR A 27 -6.00 13.01 -3.48
C THR A 27 -4.67 12.56 -2.87
N MET A 28 -3.55 13.02 -3.45
CA MET A 28 -2.20 12.74 -2.94
C MET A 28 -2.01 13.35 -1.54
N GLU A 29 -2.51 14.56 -1.33
CA GLU A 29 -2.35 15.31 -0.07
C GLU A 29 -3.01 14.57 1.10
N LEU A 30 -4.19 13.97 0.88
CA LEU A 30 -4.87 13.17 1.89
C LEU A 30 -4.07 11.90 2.26
N ALA A 31 -3.37 11.30 1.29
CA ALA A 31 -2.49 10.17 1.53
C ALA A 31 -1.23 10.59 2.31
N GLU A 32 -0.64 11.74 2.00
CA GLU A 32 0.48 12.29 2.77
C GLU A 32 0.10 12.66 4.20
N GLU A 33 -1.08 13.25 4.40
CA GLU A 33 -1.62 13.50 5.73
C GLU A 33 -1.82 12.21 6.50
N ALA A 34 -2.25 11.14 5.83
CA ALA A 34 -2.37 9.83 6.45
C ALA A 34 -1.03 9.24 6.86
N LYS A 35 0.00 9.35 6.02
CA LYS A 35 1.37 8.96 6.38
C LYS A 35 1.80 9.66 7.67
N LYS A 36 1.65 10.98 7.75
CA LYS A 36 2.01 11.77 8.95
C LYS A 36 1.28 11.32 10.23
N ARG A 37 0.03 10.85 10.11
CA ARG A 37 -0.73 10.34 11.27
C ARG A 37 -0.16 9.03 11.83
N VAL A 38 0.46 8.20 10.98
CA VAL A 38 0.86 6.83 11.35
C VAL A 38 2.37 6.63 11.41
N GLU A 39 3.19 7.50 10.82
CA GLU A 39 4.66 7.32 10.73
C GLU A 39 5.35 7.19 12.09
N ASN A 40 4.73 7.70 13.16
CA ASN A 40 5.27 7.65 14.52
C ASN A 40 4.65 6.53 15.39
N GLN A 41 3.81 5.66 14.82
CA GLN A 41 3.24 4.53 15.55
C GLN A 41 4.27 3.40 15.73
N PRO A 42 4.15 2.57 16.79
CA PRO A 42 5.04 1.43 17.01
C PRO A 42 5.13 0.52 15.79
N GLY A 43 6.35 0.11 15.42
CA GLY A 43 6.63 -0.70 14.24
C GLY A 43 6.77 0.09 12.95
N PHE A 44 6.06 1.22 12.76
CA PHE A 44 6.26 2.10 11.60
C PHE A 44 7.42 3.08 11.81
N ILE A 45 7.59 3.56 13.05
CA ILE A 45 8.68 4.50 13.39
C ILE A 45 10.07 3.92 13.16
N ASP A 46 10.20 2.60 13.21
CA ASP A 46 11.45 1.88 12.97
C ASP A 46 11.81 1.81 11.47
N TYR A 47 10.84 2.08 10.58
CA TYR A 47 10.96 1.98 9.13
C TYR A 47 10.27 3.17 8.43
N PRO A 48 10.77 4.41 8.62
CA PRO A 48 10.10 5.63 8.15
C PRO A 48 10.13 5.82 6.63
N ASP A 49 11.06 5.15 5.94
CA ASP A 49 11.27 5.26 4.49
C ASP A 49 10.45 4.24 3.69
N ASP A 50 9.88 3.22 4.36
CA ASP A 50 9.18 2.09 3.73
C ASP A 50 7.71 2.41 3.38
N PHE A 51 7.33 3.70 3.41
CA PHE A 51 6.01 4.15 2.99
C PHE A 51 5.98 4.46 1.50
N SER A 52 5.04 3.87 0.77
CA SER A 52 4.81 4.10 -0.65
C SER A 52 3.38 4.56 -0.93
N ILE A 53 3.23 5.55 -1.81
CA ILE A 53 1.92 6.02 -2.29
C ILE A 53 1.80 5.76 -3.79
N PHE A 54 0.80 4.97 -4.19
CA PHE A 54 0.58 4.60 -5.58
C PHE A 54 -0.72 5.21 -6.12
N PRO A 55 -0.70 5.90 -7.28
CA PRO A 55 -1.93 6.29 -7.95
C PRO A 55 -2.61 5.05 -8.56
N HIS A 56 -3.92 4.94 -8.38
CA HIS A 56 -4.73 3.84 -8.90
C HIS A 56 -6.05 4.34 -9.48
N LYS A 57 -6.58 3.63 -10.48
CA LYS A 57 -7.87 3.98 -11.10
C LYS A 57 -9.00 3.30 -10.34
N LEU A 58 -9.94 4.08 -9.84
CA LEU A 58 -11.13 3.54 -9.16
C LEU A 58 -12.00 2.74 -10.14
N ASN A 59 -12.65 1.69 -9.64
CA ASN A 59 -13.53 0.78 -10.40
C ASN A 59 -12.80 0.08 -11.55
N ARG A 60 -11.60 -0.42 -11.26
CA ARG A 60 -10.86 -1.34 -12.13
C ARG A 60 -10.41 -2.56 -11.34
N ASP A 61 -10.37 -3.68 -12.04
CA ASP A 61 -9.83 -4.92 -11.53
C ASP A 61 -8.31 -4.95 -11.77
N GLY A 62 -7.55 -5.32 -10.74
CA GLY A 62 -6.09 -5.50 -10.85
C GLY A 62 -5.72 -6.89 -11.37
N TRP A 63 -6.30 -7.92 -10.76
CA TRP A 63 -6.17 -9.31 -11.18
C TRP A 63 -7.49 -9.75 -11.83
N THR A 64 -7.44 -10.16 -13.09
CA THR A 64 -8.64 -10.54 -13.86
C THR A 64 -8.71 -12.02 -14.21
N GLU A 65 -7.69 -12.77 -13.80
CA GLU A 65 -7.56 -14.21 -14.06
C GLU A 65 -7.94 -15.03 -12.81
N GLY A 66 -7.95 -16.36 -12.91
CA GLY A 66 -8.10 -17.25 -11.74
C GLY A 66 -6.77 -17.47 -11.01
N PHE A 67 -6.79 -18.19 -9.88
CA PHE A 67 -5.57 -18.65 -9.25
C PHE A 67 -4.92 -19.75 -10.11
N ILE A 68 -3.59 -19.70 -10.24
CA ILE A 68 -2.83 -20.80 -10.83
C ILE A 68 -2.57 -21.82 -9.72
N VAL A 69 -3.06 -23.05 -9.90
CA VAL A 69 -2.65 -24.18 -9.06
C VAL A 69 -1.49 -24.86 -9.77
N THR A 70 -0.31 -24.82 -9.17
CA THR A 70 0.83 -25.64 -9.60
C THR A 70 0.77 -26.96 -8.83
N ASP A 71 0.76 -28.08 -9.54
CA ASP A 71 0.92 -29.41 -8.91
C ASP A 71 2.36 -29.49 -8.34
N ASP A 72 2.48 -29.60 -7.01
CA ASP A 72 3.72 -29.98 -6.30
C ASP A 72 3.98 -31.49 -6.37
#